data_AF-A0A1Q3GH56-F1
#
_entry.id   AF-A0A1Q3GH56-F1
#
_cell.length_a   1.000
_cell.length_b   1.000
_cell.length_c   1.000
_cell.angle_alpha   90.00
_cell.angle_beta   90.00
_cell.angle_gamma   90.00
#
_symmetry.space_group_name_H-M   'P 1'
#
loop_
_entity.id
_entity.type
_entity.pdbx_description
1 polymer ?
#
loop_
_entity_poly.entity_id
_entity_poly.type
_entity_poly.pdbx_seq_one_letter_code
_entity_poly.pdbx_strand_id
1 'polypeptide(L)'
;MGYKPKRDVPPMERELDYLLYDLCVKWGFCIPAEDSDRISKAKYYMADEFAQDVLTAEGMNPGEERTWMRKITNIFTERFGTNEIDEDTFVDRVRGIKESWQNA
;
A
#
# COMPACT_ATOMS: atom_id res chain seq x y z
N MET A 1 15.69 -13.78 -3.47
CA MET A 1 15.39 -13.18 -4.79
C MET A 1 14.64 -11.89 -4.52
N GLY A 2 15.15 -10.75 -4.99
CA GLY A 2 14.51 -9.45 -4.78
C GLY A 2 13.45 -9.20 -5.85
N TYR A 3 12.25 -8.79 -5.44
CA TYR A 3 11.23 -8.26 -6.34
C TYR A 3 11.79 -7.01 -7.02
N LYS A 4 11.87 -7.04 -8.36
CA LYS A 4 12.22 -5.87 -9.19
C LYS A 4 10.96 -5.49 -9.98
N PRO A 5 10.16 -4.52 -9.51
CA PRO A 5 9.02 -4.04 -10.27
C PRO A 5 9.48 -3.49 -11.63
N LYS A 6 8.65 -3.68 -12.66
CA LYS A 6 8.91 -3.16 -14.03
C LYS A 6 8.97 -1.62 -13.97
N ARG A 7 9.76 -1.02 -14.87
CA ARG A 7 9.98 0.44 -14.92
C ARG A 7 8.69 1.26 -15.11
N ASP A 8 7.62 0.61 -15.57
CA ASP A 8 6.37 1.24 -15.96
C ASP A 8 5.31 1.23 -14.85
N VAL A 9 5.66 0.73 -13.66
CA VAL A 9 4.74 0.67 -12.50
C VAL A 9 4.76 2.01 -11.75
N PRO A 10 3.60 2.69 -11.58
CA PRO A 10 3.49 3.93 -10.82
C PRO A 10 4.16 3.84 -9.44
N PRO A 11 4.83 4.91 -8.97
CA PRO A 11 5.49 4.88 -7.66
C PRO A 11 4.53 4.55 -6.50
N MET A 12 3.27 4.99 -6.59
CA MET A 12 2.23 4.66 -5.61
C MET A 12 1.93 3.16 -5.57
N GLU A 13 1.64 2.55 -6.73
CA GLU A 13 1.36 1.11 -6.84
C GLU A 13 2.50 0.28 -6.25
N ARG A 14 3.74 0.68 -6.56
CA ARG A 14 4.93 0.02 -6.04
C ARG A 14 5.06 0.09 -4.52
N GLU A 15 4.77 1.23 -3.90
CA GLU A 15 4.85 1.36 -2.45
C GLU A 15 3.66 0.69 -1.74
N LEU A 16 2.50 0.61 -2.37
CA LEU A 16 1.39 -0.22 -1.91
C LEU A 16 1.76 -1.72 -1.96
N ASP A 17 2.36 -2.20 -3.05
CA ASP A 17 2.87 -3.58 -3.15
C ASP A 17 3.84 -3.91 -1.99
N TYR A 18 4.78 -3.00 -1.69
CA TYR A 18 5.71 -3.21 -0.57
C TYR A 18 5.00 -3.20 0.78
N LEU A 19 4.01 -2.34 0.98
CA LEU A 19 3.24 -2.32 2.21
C LEU A 19 2.46 -3.63 2.39
N LEU A 20 1.78 -4.12 1.35
CA LEU A 20 1.09 -5.41 1.37
C LEU A 20 2.04 -6.57 1.67
N TYR A 21 3.22 -6.57 1.05
CA TYR A 21 4.26 -7.55 1.36
C TYR A 21 4.71 -7.48 2.83
N ASP A 22 4.94 -6.28 3.36
CA ASP A 22 5.29 -6.07 4.76
C ASP A 22 4.20 -6.60 5.71
N LEU A 23 2.92 -6.38 5.39
CA LEU A 23 1.79 -6.86 6.17
C LEU A 23 1.72 -8.40 6.17
N CYS A 24 1.92 -9.04 5.02
CA CYS A 24 1.99 -10.50 4.92
C CYS A 24 3.15 -11.08 5.76
N VAL A 25 4.35 -10.53 5.62
CA VAL A 25 5.54 -11.06 6.31
C VAL A 25 5.51 -10.80 7.83
N LYS A 26 5.12 -9.59 8.25
CA LYS A 26 5.18 -9.20 9.67
C LYS A 26 3.95 -9.65 10.45
N TRP A 27 2.77 -9.58 9.84
CA TRP A 27 1.49 -9.74 10.54
C TRP A 27 0.65 -10.90 10.00
N GLY A 28 1.09 -11.58 8.94
CA GLY A 28 0.40 -12.75 8.39
C GLY A 28 -0.76 -12.43 7.44
N PHE A 29 -0.98 -11.17 7.08
CA PHE A 29 -2.00 -10.72 6.13
C PHE A 29 -1.58 -11.01 4.69
N CYS A 30 -1.63 -12.28 4.30
CA CYS A 30 -1.22 -12.74 2.99
C CYS A 30 -2.44 -12.87 2.08
N ILE A 31 -2.98 -11.70 1.71
CA ILE A 31 -4.19 -11.57 0.90
C ILE A 31 -4.05 -12.27 -0.46
N PRO A 32 -5.16 -12.75 -1.06
CA PRO A 32 -5.16 -13.36 -2.38
C PRO A 32 -4.52 -12.45 -3.45
N ALA A 33 -3.86 -13.07 -4.44
CA ALA A 33 -3.13 -12.33 -5.48
C ALA A 33 -4.02 -11.35 -6.28
N GLU A 34 -5.28 -11.71 -6.53
CA GLU A 34 -6.26 -10.85 -7.21
C GLU A 34 -6.60 -9.61 -6.39
N ASP A 35 -6.81 -9.76 -5.08
CA ASP A 35 -7.06 -8.63 -4.18
C ASP A 35 -5.81 -7.77 -3.99
N SER A 36 -4.64 -8.39 -3.88
CA SER A 36 -3.38 -7.65 -3.80
C SER A 36 -3.17 -6.76 -5.03
N ASP A 37 -3.44 -7.29 -6.22
CA ASP A 37 -3.31 -6.55 -7.49
C ASP A 37 -4.35 -5.41 -7.59
N ARG A 38 -5.59 -5.66 -7.14
CA ARG A 38 -6.64 -4.64 -7.08
C ARG A 38 -6.27 -3.52 -6.12
N ILE A 39 -5.80 -3.85 -4.92
CA ILE A 39 -5.44 -2.88 -3.89
C ILE A 39 -4.23 -2.07 -4.32
N SER A 40 -3.16 -2.70 -4.82
CA SER A 40 -1.98 -1.94 -5.22
C SER A 40 -2.22 -1.01 -6.42
N LYS A 41 -3.16 -1.34 -7.32
CA LYS A 41 -3.51 -0.50 -8.47
C LYS A 41 -4.52 0.60 -8.19
N ALA A 42 -4.97 0.75 -6.95
CA ALA A 42 -5.84 1.87 -6.60
C ALA A 42 -5.16 3.20 -6.93
N LYS A 43 -5.95 4.17 -7.39
CA LYS A 43 -5.44 5.51 -7.77
C LYS A 43 -5.47 6.51 -6.62
N TYR A 44 -6.25 6.20 -5.59
CA TYR A 44 -6.40 6.99 -4.40
C TYR A 44 -6.65 6.06 -3.22
N TYR A 45 -6.13 6.42 -2.05
CA TYR A 45 -6.48 5.78 -0.80
C TYR A 45 -6.50 6.78 0.35
N MET A 46 -7.56 6.72 1.16
CA MET A 46 -7.45 7.03 2.58
C MET A 46 -6.87 5.85 3.37
N ALA A 47 -6.19 6.15 4.46
CA ALA A 47 -5.52 5.16 5.30
C ALA A 47 -6.49 4.16 5.98
N ASP A 48 -7.72 4.57 6.25
CA ASP A 48 -8.77 3.71 6.79
C ASP A 48 -9.43 2.87 5.70
N GLU A 49 -9.67 3.43 4.51
CA GLU A 49 -10.13 2.67 3.33
C GLU A 49 -9.14 1.57 2.95
N PHE A 50 -7.84 1.86 2.93
CA PHE A 50 -6.80 0.86 2.71
C PHE A 50 -6.86 -0.27 3.77
N ALA A 51 -7.02 0.09 5.04
CA ALA A 51 -7.15 -0.89 6.11
C ALA A 51 -8.40 -1.76 5.95
N GLN A 52 -9.52 -1.16 5.54
CA GLN A 52 -10.76 -1.85 5.27
C GLN A 52 -10.60 -2.87 4.13
N ASP A 53 -9.94 -2.46 3.04
CA ASP A 53 -9.67 -3.33 1.89
C ASP A 53 -8.76 -4.50 2.23
N VAL A 54 -7.68 -4.27 3.00
CA VAL A 54 -6.78 -5.34 3.46
C VAL A 54 -7.53 -6.35 4.32
N LEU A 55 -8.33 -5.88 5.29
CA LEU A 55 -9.08 -6.78 6.16
C LEU A 55 -10.14 -7.57 5.39
N THR A 56 -10.84 -6.92 4.46
CA THR A 56 -11.84 -7.58 3.62
C THR A 56 -11.20 -8.64 2.74
N ALA A 57 -10.04 -8.35 2.14
CA ALA A 57 -9.27 -9.28 1.33
C ALA A 57 -8.72 -10.48 2.12
N GLU A 58 -8.43 -10.30 3.41
CA GLU A 58 -8.07 -11.39 4.33
C GLU A 58 -9.29 -12.24 4.75
N GLY A 59 -10.51 -11.86 4.36
CA GLY A 59 -11.75 -12.52 4.75
C GLY A 59 -12.24 -12.13 6.15
N MET A 60 -11.76 -11.02 6.70
CA MET A 60 -12.16 -10.48 8.00
C MET A 60 -13.25 -9.42 7.84
N ASN A 61 -14.02 -9.16 8.90
CA ASN A 61 -15.00 -8.07 8.94
C ASN A 61 -14.37 -6.80 9.55
N PRO A 62 -14.15 -5.72 8.78
CA PRO A 62 -13.52 -4.51 9.28
C PRO A 62 -14.24 -3.86 10.48
N GLY A 63 -15.58 -3.98 10.54
CA GLY A 63 -16.39 -3.40 11.63
C GLY A 63 -16.18 -4.09 12.98
N GLU A 64 -15.78 -5.37 12.96
CA GLU A 64 -15.50 -6.15 14.17
C GLU A 64 -14.02 -6.04 14.58
N GLU A 65 -13.15 -5.73 13.62
CA GLU A 65 -11.69 -5.78 13.75
C GLU A 65 -11.06 -4.42 14.05
N ARG A 66 -11.66 -3.68 14.99
CA ARG A 66 -11.24 -2.29 15.34
C ARG A 66 -9.75 -2.16 15.69
N THR A 67 -9.17 -3.17 16.33
CA THR A 67 -7.74 -3.17 16.67
C THR A 67 -6.86 -3.27 15.42
N TRP A 68 -7.23 -4.13 14.47
CA TRP A 68 -6.48 -4.28 13.23
C TRP A 68 -6.68 -3.10 12.30
N MET A 69 -7.90 -2.56 12.19
CA MET A 69 -8.17 -1.31 11.49
C MET A 69 -7.19 -0.22 11.93
N ARG A 70 -7.12 0.04 13.24
CA ARG A 70 -6.20 1.06 13.78
C ARG A 70 -4.73 0.76 13.48
N LYS A 71 -4.30 -0.50 13.57
CA LYS A 71 -2.90 -0.87 13.32
C LYS A 71 -2.52 -0.69 11.85
N ILE A 72 -3.37 -1.12 10.92
CA ILE A 72 -3.12 -1.03 9.48
C ILE A 72 -3.17 0.44 9.03
N THR A 73 -4.13 1.22 9.52
CA THR A 73 -4.17 2.67 9.29
C THR A 73 -2.89 3.35 9.80
N ASN A 74 -2.42 3.02 11.01
CA ASN A 74 -1.21 3.62 11.56
C ASN A 74 0.03 3.31 10.71
N ILE A 75 0.23 2.05 10.28
CA ILE A 75 1.41 1.70 9.48
C ILE A 75 1.36 2.31 8.07
N PHE A 76 0.17 2.48 7.51
CA PHE A 76 -0.03 3.25 6.28
C PHE A 76 0.44 4.70 6.49
N THR A 77 -0.08 5.37 7.51
CA THR A 77 0.27 6.78 7.81
C THR A 77 1.75 6.94 8.13
N GLU A 78 2.34 6.01 8.89
CA GLU A 78 3.78 6.00 9.19
C GLU A 78 4.63 5.85 7.93
N ARG A 79 4.20 5.00 6.99
CA ARG A 79 4.93 4.77 5.73
C ARG A 79 4.87 5.98 4.79
N PHE A 80 3.68 6.53 4.60
CA PHE A 80 3.46 7.58 3.60
C PHE A 80 3.62 9.01 4.17
N GLY A 81 3.60 9.15 5.49
CA GLY A 81 3.68 10.44 6.18
C GLY A 81 2.43 11.31 5.98
N THR A 82 1.30 10.70 5.64
CA THR A 82 0.00 11.32 5.38
C THR A 82 -1.10 10.27 5.54
N ASN A 83 -2.34 10.71 5.78
CA ASN A 83 -3.50 9.81 5.87
C ASN A 83 -4.15 9.54 4.52
N GLU A 84 -3.70 10.21 3.46
CA GLU A 84 -4.20 10.02 2.10
C GLU A 84 -3.07 10.04 1.09
N ILE A 85 -3.20 9.25 0.03
CA ILE A 85 -2.31 9.25 -1.12
C ILE A 85 -3.12 9.24 -2.41
N ASP A 86 -2.60 9.91 -3.43
CA ASP A 86 -3.20 10.02 -4.76
C ASP A 86 -2.10 9.80 -5.79
N GLU A 87 -2.31 8.93 -6.76
CA GLU A 87 -1.31 8.55 -7.77
C GLU A 87 -0.75 9.76 -8.51
N ASP A 88 -1.57 10.78 -8.81
CA ASP A 88 -1.17 11.95 -9.59
C ASP A 88 -0.24 12.88 -8.80
N THR A 89 -0.31 12.84 -7.46
CA THR A 89 0.50 13.69 -6.57
C THR A 89 1.53 12.91 -5.76
N PHE A 90 1.53 11.58 -5.88
CA PHE A 90 2.36 10.72 -5.07
C PHE A 90 3.85 10.92 -5.38
N VAL A 91 4.63 11.12 -4.32
CA VAL A 91 6.09 11.15 -4.37
C VAL A 91 6.59 10.07 -3.45
N ASP A 92 7.41 9.14 -3.97
CA ASP A 92 8.07 8.11 -3.17
C ASP A 92 9.04 8.79 -2.17
N ARG A 93 8.57 8.93 -0.93
CA ARG A 93 9.34 9.55 0.16
C ARG A 93 10.33 8.57 0.79
N VAL A 94 10.05 7.27 0.73
CA VAL A 94 10.84 6.22 1.38
C VAL A 94 12.20 6.08 0.70
N ARG A 95 12.27 6.32 -0.61
CA ARG A 95 13.54 6.27 -1.34
C ARG A 95 14.37 7.57 -1.30
N GLY A 96 13.84 8.68 -0.79
CA GLY A 96 14.57 9.95 -0.74
C GLY A 96 15.04 10.49 -2.11
N ILE A 97 14.49 9.97 -3.21
CA ILE A 97 14.85 10.36 -4.57
C ILE A 97 13.63 11.06 -5.16
N LYS A 98 13.75 12.37 -5.38
CA LYS A 98 12.87 13.11 -6.28
C LYS A 98 13.24 12.60 -7.68
N GLU A 99 12.53 11.59 -8.20
CA GLU A 99 12.85 11.04 -9.52
C GLU A 99 12.66 12.13 -10.59
N SER A 100 13.74 12.80 -10.95
CA SER A 100 13.81 13.69 -12.10
C SER A 100 14.07 12.83 -13.34
N TRP A 101 13.01 12.37 -13.99
CA TRP A 101 13.13 11.69 -15.27
C TRP A 101 13.38 12.74 -16.37
N GLN A 102 14.66 13.05 -16.64
CA GLN A 102 15.06 13.61 -17.94
C GLN A 102 15.12 12.46 -18.94
N ASN A 103 14.30 12.58 -19.99
CA ASN A 103 14.22 11.64 -21.11
C ASN A 103 15.62 11.37 -21.69
N ALA A 104 15.98 10.09 -21.77
CA ALA A 104 17.12 9.59 -22.55
C ALA A 104 16.62 8.49 -23.49
#